data_AF-A0A1E3YCK2-F1
#
_entry.id   AF-A0A1E3YCK2-F1
#
_cell.length_a   1.000
_cell.length_b   1.000
_cell.length_c   1.000
_cell.angle_alpha   90.00
_cell.angle_beta   90.00
_cell.angle_gamma   90.00
#
_symmetry.space_group_name_H-M   'P 1'
#
loop_
_entity.id
_entity.type
_entity.pdbx_description
1 polymer ?
#
loop_
_entity_poly.entity_id
_entity_poly.type
_entity_poly.pdbx_seq_one_letter_code
_entity_poly.pdbx_strand_id
1 'polypeptide(L)'
;MPPKRCRVVYRDPDGVEHVVQVEAESVYEAGIRAVAALRDHEWVGTVPPLAPLTVEVLEPVLTHTVRVSQLHAWLTRQPRGPADVVKQQALRALLDPPAASDT
;
A
#
# COMPACT_ATOMS: atom_id res chain seq x y z
N MET A 1 -6.65 -14.31 -19.32
CA MET A 1 -5.87 -13.04 -19.36
C MET A 1 -4.77 -13.19 -18.33
N PRO A 2 -3.57 -12.59 -18.43
CA PRO A 2 -2.61 -12.71 -17.33
C PRO A 2 -3.25 -12.21 -16.02
N PRO A 3 -3.02 -12.88 -14.88
CA PRO A 3 -3.62 -12.48 -13.62
C PRO A 3 -3.16 -11.07 -13.25
N LYS A 4 -4.11 -10.25 -12.82
CA LYS A 4 -3.91 -8.86 -12.44
C LYS A 4 -3.93 -8.75 -10.93
N ARG A 5 -3.15 -7.82 -10.39
CA ARG A 5 -3.26 -7.47 -8.96
C ARG A 5 -4.53 -6.66 -8.77
N CYS A 6 -5.38 -7.12 -7.87
CA CYS A 6 -6.63 -6.47 -7.52
C CYS A 6 -6.62 -6.12 -6.03
N ARG A 7 -7.11 -4.94 -5.68
CA ARG A 7 -7.47 -4.59 -4.31
C ARG A 7 -8.99 -4.77 -4.18
N VAL A 8 -9.41 -5.60 -3.25
CA VAL A 8 -10.83 -5.87 -3.00
C VAL A 8 -11.19 -5.32 -1.63
N VAL A 9 -12.29 -4.57 -1.57
CA VAL A 9 -12.80 -3.96 -0.35
C VAL A 9 -14.17 -4.55 -0.03
N TYR A 10 -14.33 -4.99 1.20
CA TYR A 10 -15.61 -5.36 1.81
C TYR A 10 -15.88 -4.42 2.98
N ARG A 11 -17.07 -3.82 3.04
CA ARG A 11 -17.50 -3.03 4.19
C ARG A 11 -18.54 -3.82 4.98
N ASP A 12 -18.27 -4.07 6.25
CA ASP A 12 -19.18 -4.81 7.11
C ASP A 12 -20.36 -3.96 7.61
N PRO A 13 -21.35 -4.56 8.30
CA PRO A 13 -22.52 -3.83 8.80
C PRO A 13 -22.19 -2.72 9.82
N ASP A 14 -21.08 -2.83 10.54
CA ASP A 14 -20.60 -1.82 11.49
C ASP A 14 -19.85 -0.67 10.76
N GLY A 15 -19.64 -0.82 9.46
CA GLY A 15 -18.99 0.16 8.61
C GLY A 15 -17.46 0.06 8.60
N VAL A 16 -16.89 -1.05 9.07
CA VAL A 16 -15.45 -1.30 9.01
C VAL A 16 -15.10 -1.80 7.61
N GLU A 17 -14.03 -1.24 7.04
CA GLU A 17 -13.52 -1.64 5.72
C GLU A 17 -12.43 -2.68 5.85
N HIS A 18 -12.69 -3.83 5.27
CA HIS A 18 -11.77 -4.95 5.15
C HIS A 18 -11.18 -4.94 3.74
N VAL A 19 -9.85 -4.87 3.66
CA VAL A 19 -9.13 -4.70 2.40
C VAL A 19 -8.16 -5.85 2.21
N VAL A 20 -8.26 -6.53 1.06
CA VAL A 20 -7.35 -7.61 0.68
C VAL A 20 -6.78 -7.37 -0.72
N GLN A 21 -5.53 -7.77 -0.93
CA GLN A 21 -4.92 -7.78 -2.26
C GLN A 21 -4.83 -9.21 -2.77
N VAL A 22 -5.30 -9.43 -3.99
CA VAL A 22 -5.34 -10.74 -4.65
C VAL A 22 -4.81 -10.63 -6.07
N GLU A 23 -4.35 -11.73 -6.63
CA GLU A 23 -4.13 -11.85 -8.08
C GLU A 23 -5.27 -12.64 -8.71
N ALA A 24 -5.83 -12.17 -9.82
CA ALA A 24 -6.97 -12.80 -10.48
C ALA A 24 -7.05 -12.49 -11.97
N GLU A 25 -7.60 -13.41 -12.76
CA GLU A 25 -7.84 -13.23 -14.20
C GLU A 25 -9.18 -12.55 -14.52
N SER A 26 -10.07 -12.43 -13.52
CA SER A 26 -11.37 -11.75 -13.65
C SER A 26 -11.82 -11.09 -12.34
N VAL A 27 -12.77 -10.16 -12.41
CA VAL A 27 -13.38 -9.53 -11.22
C VAL A 27 -14.12 -10.56 -10.35
N TYR A 28 -14.68 -11.60 -10.95
CA TYR A 28 -15.36 -12.68 -10.23
C TYR A 28 -14.37 -13.54 -9.45
N GLU A 29 -13.27 -13.93 -10.09
CA GLU A 29 -12.19 -14.65 -9.41
C GLU A 29 -11.57 -13.80 -8.29
N ALA A 30 -11.38 -12.49 -8.52
CA ALA A 30 -10.89 -11.57 -7.48
C ALA A 30 -11.83 -11.56 -6.27
N GLY A 31 -13.14 -11.49 -6.50
CA GLY A 31 -14.15 -11.56 -5.44
C GLY A 31 -14.12 -12.89 -4.68
N ILE A 32 -14.03 -14.03 -5.37
CA ILE A 32 -13.95 -15.35 -4.73
C ILE A 32 -12.70 -15.47 -3.86
N ARG A 33 -11.52 -15.10 -4.40
CA ARG A 33 -10.25 -15.11 -3.67
C ARG A 33 -10.30 -14.17 -2.47
N ALA A 34 -10.91 -12.99 -2.61
CA ALA A 34 -11.07 -12.05 -1.52
C ALA A 34 -11.97 -12.59 -0.40
N VAL A 35 -13.13 -13.17 -0.75
CA VAL A 35 -14.03 -13.78 0.25
C VAL A 35 -13.36 -14.94 0.97
N ALA A 36 -12.59 -15.77 0.26
CA ALA A 36 -11.80 -16.83 0.89
C ALA A 36 -10.78 -16.26 1.88
N ALA A 37 -9.97 -15.29 1.46
CA ALA A 37 -8.96 -14.66 2.31
C ALA A 37 -9.56 -13.94 3.53
N LEU A 38 -10.72 -13.29 3.38
CA LEU A 38 -11.42 -12.64 4.48
C LEU A 38 -11.94 -13.65 5.51
N ARG A 39 -12.44 -14.82 5.08
CA ARG A 39 -12.94 -15.87 5.99
C ARG A 39 -11.83 -16.50 6.84
N ASP A 40 -10.60 -16.50 6.36
CA ASP A 40 -9.45 -17.04 7.10
C ASP A 40 -8.94 -16.05 8.17
N HIS A 41 -9.40 -14.80 8.17
CA HIS A 41 -9.04 -13.80 9.18
C HIS A 41 -10.03 -13.79 10.34
N GLU A 42 -9.53 -14.07 11.56
CA GLU A 42 -10.34 -14.14 12.80
C GLU A 42 -11.12 -12.85 13.12
N TRP A 43 -10.70 -11.71 12.58
CA TRP A 43 -11.33 -10.41 12.83
C TRP A 43 -12.45 -10.07 11.85
N VAL A 44 -12.65 -10.89 10.82
CA VAL A 44 -13.71 -10.71 9.84
C VAL A 44 -14.79 -11.75 10.09
N GLY A 45 -16.00 -11.30 10.38
CA GLY A 45 -17.16 -12.19 10.48
C GLY A 45 -17.48 -12.89 9.15
N THR A 46 -18.62 -13.57 9.11
CA THR A 46 -19.09 -14.18 7.86
C THR A 46 -19.45 -13.10 6.85
N VAL A 47 -18.79 -13.08 5.68
CA VAL A 47 -19.17 -12.22 4.55
C VAL A 47 -20.54 -12.66 4.00
N PRO A 48 -21.60 -11.84 4.11
CA PRO A 48 -22.94 -12.22 3.65
C PRO A 48 -23.03 -12.38 2.13
N PRO A 49 -23.90 -13.25 1.59
CA PRO A 49 -24.04 -13.45 0.14
C PRO A 49 -24.41 -12.20 -0.67
N LEU A 50 -25.09 -11.24 -0.04
CA LEU A 50 -25.53 -9.99 -0.66
C LEU A 50 -24.57 -8.81 -0.38
N ALA A 51 -23.45 -9.05 0.30
CA ALA A 51 -22.48 -8.01 0.58
C ALA A 51 -21.82 -7.49 -0.72
N PRO A 52 -21.81 -6.17 -0.95
CA PRO A 52 -21.09 -5.62 -2.09
C PRO A 52 -19.58 -5.74 -1.87
N LEU A 53 -18.86 -6.09 -2.93
CA LEU A 53 -17.41 -6.05 -3.00
C LEU A 53 -17.00 -4.97 -4.00
N THR A 54 -16.12 -4.07 -3.58
CA THR A 54 -15.48 -3.11 -4.50
C THR A 54 -14.17 -3.72 -4.98
N VAL A 55 -14.05 -3.95 -6.29
CA VAL A 55 -12.84 -4.53 -6.91
C VAL A 55 -12.12 -3.47 -7.72
N GLU A 56 -10.93 -3.10 -7.26
CA GLU A 56 -10.01 -2.20 -7.96
C GLU A 56 -8.93 -3.04 -8.65
N VAL A 57 -8.91 -3.02 -9.99
CA VAL A 57 -7.83 -3.63 -10.77
C VAL A 57 -6.65 -2.66 -10.79
N LEU A 58 -5.53 -3.04 -10.19
CA LEU A 58 -4.33 -2.23 -10.11
C LEU A 58 -3.55 -2.42 -11.42
N GLU A 59 -3.87 -1.68 -12.47
CA GLU A 59 -3.09 -1.68 -13.71
C GLU A 59 -2.87 -0.28 -14.28
N PRO A 60 -1.64 0.04 -14.73
CA PRO A 60 -0.40 -0.75 -14.55
C PRO A 60 0.13 -0.67 -13.10
N VAL A 61 0.55 -1.80 -12.51
CA VAL A 61 1.29 -1.77 -11.23
C VAL A 61 2.75 -1.41 -11.53
N LEU A 62 3.20 -0.23 -11.08
CA LEU A 62 4.62 0.12 -11.06
C LEU A 62 5.16 -0.01 -9.63
N THR A 63 5.89 -1.10 -9.36
CA THR A 63 6.54 -1.32 -8.07
C THR A 63 8.02 -0.97 -8.15
N HIS A 64 8.48 -0.04 -7.31
CA HIS A 64 9.90 0.26 -7.13
C HIS A 64 10.37 -0.33 -5.80
N THR A 65 11.44 -1.11 -5.84
CA THR A 65 12.16 -1.52 -4.63
C THR A 65 13.33 -0.57 -4.43
N VAL A 66 13.34 0.13 -3.29
CA VAL A 66 14.42 1.06 -2.93
C VAL A 66 14.96 0.67 -1.55
N ARG A 67 16.28 0.51 -1.45
CA ARG A 67 16.94 0.25 -0.16
C ARG A 67 17.10 1.55 0.62
N VAL A 68 17.07 1.45 1.94
CA VAL A 68 17.36 2.59 2.84
C VAL A 68 18.72 3.23 2.50
N SER A 69 19.74 2.45 2.14
CA SER A 69 21.03 2.98 1.70
C SER A 69 20.97 3.79 0.41
N GLN A 70 20.06 3.45 -0.53
CA GLN A 70 19.85 4.22 -1.74
C GLN A 70 19.15 5.55 -1.45
N LEU A 71 18.29 5.62 -0.42
CA LEU A 71 17.72 6.87 0.06
C LEU A 71 18.80 7.80 0.61
N HIS A 72 19.68 7.28 1.47
CA HIS A 72 20.82 8.04 2.00
C HIS A 72 21.75 8.51 0.88
N ALA A 73 22.09 7.64 -0.06
CA ALA A 73 22.92 7.99 -1.22
C ALA A 73 22.27 9.07 -2.10
N TRP A 74 20.94 9.01 -2.30
CA TRP A 74 20.21 10.05 -3.01
C TRP A 74 20.24 11.36 -2.26
N LEU A 75 20.07 11.33 -0.93
CA LEU A 75 20.17 12.52 -0.10
C LEU A 75 21.59 13.10 -0.17
N THR A 76 22.66 12.32 -0.18
CA THR A 76 24.04 12.86 -0.25
C THR A 76 24.49 13.34 -1.64
N ARG A 77 23.70 13.08 -2.68
CA ARG A 77 24.03 13.45 -4.06
C ARG A 77 24.07 14.97 -4.24
N GLN A 78 24.96 15.45 -5.10
CA GLN A 78 24.98 16.86 -5.54
C GLN A 78 23.58 17.30 -6.08
N PRO A 79 22.96 18.33 -5.46
CA PRO A 79 21.67 18.85 -5.88
C PRO A 79 21.71 19.47 -7.27
N ARG A 80 20.60 19.38 -8.02
CA ARG A 80 20.50 19.95 -9.38
C ARG A 80 20.11 21.43 -9.41
N GLY A 81 19.83 22.03 -8.25
CA GLY A 81 19.46 23.44 -8.11
C GLY A 81 18.90 23.77 -6.73
N PRO A 82 18.55 25.05 -6.47
CA PRO A 82 18.15 25.52 -5.14
C PRO A 82 16.95 24.78 -4.53
N ALA A 83 15.94 24.45 -5.35
CA ALA A 83 14.76 23.70 -4.88
C ALA A 83 15.11 22.29 -4.41
N ASP A 84 16.09 21.64 -5.06
CA ASP A 84 16.56 20.30 -4.71
C ASP A 84 17.36 20.34 -3.39
N VAL A 85 18.13 21.41 -3.13
CA VAL A 85 18.83 21.62 -1.85
C VAL A 85 17.83 21.63 -0.69
N VAL A 86 16.79 22.47 -0.79
CA VAL A 86 15.77 22.61 0.26
C VAL A 86 15.04 21.29 0.48
N LYS A 87 14.64 20.60 -0.61
CA LYS A 87 13.98 19.30 -0.53
C LYS A 87 14.84 18.24 0.16
N GLN A 88 16.12 18.13 -0.23
CA GLN A 88 17.03 17.16 0.40
C GLN A 88 17.28 17.49 1.87
N GLN A 89 17.44 18.76 2.25
CA GLN A 89 17.61 19.16 3.65
C GLN A 89 16.40 18.77 4.51
N ALA A 90 15.19 19.08 4.05
CA ALA A 90 13.97 18.73 4.77
C ALA A 90 13.82 17.22 4.95
N LEU A 91 14.10 16.42 3.91
CA LEU A 91 14.00 14.97 3.98
C LEU A 91 15.11 14.33 4.83
N ARG A 92 16.33 14.91 4.87
CA ARG A 92 17.40 14.45 5.79
C ARG A 92 16.97 14.57 7.25
N ALA A 93 16.34 15.68 7.62
CA ALA A 93 15.88 15.90 9.00
C ALA A 93 14.83 14.88 9.48
N LEU A 94 14.12 14.21 8.56
CA LEU A 94 13.16 13.14 8.90
C LEU A 94 13.83 11.80 9.15
N LEU A 95 14.97 11.52 8.49
CA LEU A 95 15.68 10.24 8.62
C LEU A 95 16.75 10.30 9.72
N ASP A 96 17.38 11.46 9.89
CA ASP A 96 18.37 11.75 10.92
C ASP A 96 17.84 12.91 11.79
N PRO A 97 16.81 12.68 12.63
CA PRO A 97 16.33 13.72 13.52
C PRO A 97 17.48 14.18 14.43
N PRO A 98 17.68 15.50 14.63
CA PRO A 98 18.68 15.96 15.58
C PRO A 98 18.36 15.34 16.93
N ALA A 99 19.36 14.73 17.57
CA ALA A 99 19.19 14.06 18.86
C ALA A 99 18.41 15.01 19.77
N ALA A 100 17.27 14.55 20.28
CA ALA A 100 16.50 15.31 21.26
C ALA A 100 17.50 15.68 22.36
N SER A 101 17.76 16.97 22.51
CA SER A 101 18.65 17.46 23.55
C SER A 101 18.01 17.08 24.88
N ASP A 102 18.59 16.05 25.53
CA ASP A 102 18.27 15.69 26.92
C ASP A 102 18.30 16.97 27.75
N THR A 103 17.13 17.33 28.28
CA THR A 103 16.93 18.37 29.29
C THR A 103 16.42 17.70 30.55
#